data_AF-A0A940QQ42-F1
#
_entry.id   AF-A0A940QQ42-F1
#
_cell.length_a   1.000
_cell.length_b   1.000
_cell.length_c   1.000
_cell.angle_alpha   90.00
_cell.angle_beta   90.00
_cell.angle_gamma   90.00
#
_symmetry.space_group_name_H-M   'P 1'
#
loop_
_entity.id
_entity.type
_entity.pdbx_description
1 polymer ?
#
loop_
_entity_poly.entity_id
_entity_poly.type
_entity_poly.pdbx_seq_one_letter_code
_entity_poly.pdbx_strand_id
1 'polypeptide(L)' 'METWRLVDTGSRSGAENMAIDEALLEWKAAGRIPHTLRFLQFS' A
#
# COMPACT_ATOMS: atom_id res chain seq x y z
N MET A 1 -3.21 6.91 -20.59
CA MET A 1 -2.77 5.66 -19.94
C MET A 1 -2.54 5.98 -18.47
N GLU A 2 -3.15 5.25 -17.56
CA GLU A 2 -3.04 5.53 -16.12
C GLU A 2 -1.82 4.81 -15.54
N THR A 3 -0.97 5.53 -14.80
CA THR A 3 0.23 4.96 -14.17
C THR A 3 -0.15 4.30 -12.85
N TRP A 4 0.16 3.01 -12.72
CA TRP A 4 0.00 2.26 -11.48
C TRP A 4 1.34 2.07 -10.76
N ARG A 5 1.31 2.10 -9.43
CA ARG A 5 2.44 1.77 -8.57
C ARG A 5 2.30 0.34 -8.09
N LEU A 6 3.33 -0.47 -8.31
CA LEU A 6 3.47 -1.78 -7.67
C LEU A 6 4.31 -1.63 -6.40
N VAL A 7 3.84 -2.18 -5.29
CA VAL A 7 4.57 -2.22 -4.02
C VAL A 7 4.67 -3.65 -3.53
N ASP A 8 5.89 -4.11 -3.29
CA ASP A 8 6.18 -5.39 -2.64
C ASP A 8 6.92 -5.10 -1.33
N THR A 9 6.21 -5.26 -0.21
CA THR A 9 6.77 -5.07 1.14
C THR A 9 7.36 -6.36 1.71
N GLY A 10 7.23 -7.50 1.03
CA GLY A 10 7.48 -8.81 1.60
C GLY A 10 6.55 -9.11 2.79
N SER A 11 6.90 -10.15 3.55
CA SER A 11 6.13 -10.59 4.73
C SER A 11 6.28 -9.64 5.92
N ARG A 12 5.16 -9.29 6.56
CA ARG A 12 5.09 -8.35 7.69
C ARG A 12 4.11 -8.86 8.74
N SER A 13 4.25 -8.36 9.97
CA SER A 13 3.24 -8.61 11.00
C SER A 13 1.89 -7.98 10.62
N GLY A 14 0.80 -8.46 11.24
CA GLY A 14 -0.53 -7.88 11.02
C GLY A 14 -0.59 -6.38 11.33
N ALA A 15 0.09 -5.93 12.41
CA ALA A 15 0.13 -4.52 12.80
C ALA A 15 0.86 -3.65 11.77
N GLU A 16 2.00 -4.10 11.26
CA GLU A 16 2.73 -3.38 10.21
C GLU A 16 1.93 -3.31 8.90
N ASN A 17 1.27 -4.41 8.51
CA ASN A 17 0.44 -4.43 7.31
C ASN A 17 -0.69 -3.41 7.38
N MET A 18 -1.40 -3.36 8.50
CA MET A 18 -2.45 -2.37 8.74
C MET A 18 -1.92 -0.94 8.68
N ALA A 19 -0.78 -0.66 9.33
CA ALA A 19 -0.20 0.68 9.33
C ALA A 19 0.20 1.15 7.92
N ILE A 20 0.75 0.25 7.10
CA ILE A 20 1.11 0.56 5.70
C ILE A 20 -0.15 0.80 4.87
N ASP A 21 -1.19 -0.03 5.04
CA ASP A 21 -2.44 0.12 4.29
C ASP A 21 -3.16 1.43 4.65
N GLU A 22 -3.20 1.80 5.92
CA GLU A 22 -3.76 3.08 6.38
C GLU A 22 -3.05 4.27 5.71
N ALA A 23 -1.71 4.32 5.77
CA ALA A 23 -0.94 5.39 5.14
C ALA A 23 -1.16 5.46 3.61
N LEU A 24 -1.26 4.31 2.93
CA LEU A 24 -1.54 4.27 1.49
C LEU A 24 -2.94 4.79 1.17
N LEU A 25 -3.94 4.41 1.97
CA LEU A 25 -5.32 4.86 1.81
C LEU A 25 -5.44 6.37 2.02
N GLU A 26 -4.85 6.91 3.09
CA GLU A 26 -4.83 8.34 3.38
C GLU A 26 -4.18 9.14 2.24
N TRP A 27 -3.03 8.69 1.76
CA TRP A 27 -2.33 9.37 0.67
C TRP A 27 -3.08 9.27 -0.66
N LYS A 28 -3.78 8.16 -0.93
CA LYS A 28 -4.62 8.02 -2.12
C LYS A 28 -5.83 8.94 -2.02
N ALA A 29 -6.49 9.01 -0.86
CA ALA A 29 -7.61 9.92 -0.62
C ALA A 29 -7.19 11.39 -0.78
N ALA A 30 -5.98 11.74 -0.37
CA ALA A 30 -5.39 13.08 -0.56
C ALA A 30 -4.84 13.33 -1.98
N GLY A 31 -4.96 12.38 -2.92
CA GLY A 31 -4.46 12.53 -4.30
C GLY A 31 -2.93 12.57 -4.43
N ARG A 32 -2.19 12.14 -3.40
CA ARG A 32 -0.72 12.24 -3.33
C ARG A 32 0.01 11.07 -3.98
N ILE A 33 -0.67 9.97 -4.24
CA ILE A 33 -0.11 8.78 -4.88
C ILE A 33 -0.99 8.27 -6.03
N PRO A 34 -0.39 7.62 -7.05
CA PRO A 34 -1.15 6.93 -8.08
C PRO A 34 -1.92 5.72 -7.51
N HIS A 35 -2.76 5.10 -8.35
CA HIS A 35 -3.35 3.80 -8.03
C HIS A 35 -2.25 2.79 -7.67
N THR A 36 -2.45 2.07 -6.57
CA THR A 36 -1.42 1.21 -5.99
C THR A 36 -1.92 -0.22 -5.95
N LEU A 37 -1.13 -1.13 -6.50
CA LEU A 37 -1.25 -2.56 -6.31
C LEU A 37 -0.19 -2.98 -5.30
N ARG A 38 -0.61 -3.59 -4.18
CA ARG A 38 0.28 -4.06 -3.13
C ARG A 38 0.12 -5.55 -2.93
N PHE A 39 1.22 -6.28 -2.85
CA PHE A 39 1.19 -7.68 -2.42
C PHE A 39 1.21 -7.76 -0.90
N LEU A 40 0.21 -8.43 -0.33
CA LEU A 40 0.02 -8.58 1.10
C LEU A 40 0.45 -9.97 1.55
N GLN A 41 1.40 -10.03 2.47
CA GLN A 41 1.98 -11.26 3.02
C GLN A 41 2.11 -11.14 4.55
N PHE A 42 1.97 -12.25 5.27
CA PHE A 42 1.98 -12.29 6.74
C PHE A 42 3.07 -13.20 7.28
N SER A 43 3.74 -12.77 8.35
CA SER A 43 4.77 -13.51 9.10
C SER A 43 4.27 -13.97 10.46
#